data_AF-A0A966TW63-F1
#
_entry.id   AF-A0A966TW63-F1
#
_cell.length_a   1.000
_cell.length_b   1.000
_cell.length_c   1.000
_cell.angle_alpha   90.00
_cell.angle_beta   90.00
_cell.angle_gamma   90.00
#
_symmetry.space_group_name_H-M   'P 1'
#
loop_
_entity.id
_entity.type
_entity.pdbx_description
1 polymer ?
#
loop_
_entity_poly.entity_id
_entity_poly.type
_entity_poly.pdbx_seq_one_letter_code
_entity_poly.pdbx_strand_id
1 'polypeptide(L)'
;EESGILLAKRGDALLAEHSLPREGDFHALLAEHGLEPATDALVHFAHWITPEDMPKRFDTHFFAAHAPAQQIGSHDGGEAVESLWIHPARAVEEADAGQRTLVFATRLNLLKLARFTTAAQALAECGPVVTVRPEPFSDEHGRWIRIPVEAGYGGTVFKGVGRPMKPIGS
;
A
#
# COMPACT_ATOMS: atom_id res chain seq x y z
N GLU A 1 12.26 -2.21 -9.41
CA GLU A 1 11.34 -1.97 -10.53
C GLU A 1 10.73 -0.58 -10.46
N GLU A 2 9.79 -0.25 -9.56
CA GLU A 2 9.01 1.01 -9.74
C GLU A 2 9.51 2.28 -9.03
N SER A 3 10.00 2.20 -7.78
CA SER A 3 10.40 3.39 -6.99
C SER A 3 11.91 3.61 -6.93
N GLY A 4 12.69 2.58 -7.28
CA GLY A 4 14.13 2.53 -7.09
C GLY A 4 14.62 2.72 -5.66
N ILE A 5 13.79 2.40 -4.69
CA ILE A 5 14.20 2.14 -3.31
C ILE A 5 14.53 0.65 -3.18
N LEU A 6 15.68 0.34 -2.60
CA LEU A 6 16.13 -1.00 -2.29
C LEU A 6 16.22 -1.20 -0.77
N LEU A 7 15.37 -2.09 -0.26
CA LEU A 7 15.43 -2.55 1.12
C LEU A 7 16.32 -3.80 1.21
N ALA A 8 17.62 -3.58 1.37
CA ALA A 8 18.62 -4.64 1.51
C ALA A 8 19.57 -4.33 2.68
N LYS A 9 20.28 -5.36 3.14
CA LYS A 9 21.29 -5.26 4.20
C LYS A 9 22.61 -5.86 3.77
N ARG A 10 23.69 -5.39 4.41
CA ARG A 10 25.02 -5.98 4.36
C ARG A 10 25.42 -6.39 5.77
N GLY A 11 25.46 -7.69 6.04
CA GLY A 11 25.45 -8.18 7.42
C GLY A 11 24.19 -7.68 8.13
N ASP A 12 24.34 -7.07 9.30
CA ASP A 12 23.22 -6.56 10.11
C ASP A 12 22.82 -5.11 9.80
N ALA A 13 23.50 -4.45 8.86
CA ALA A 13 23.26 -3.03 8.56
C ALA A 13 22.38 -2.86 7.32
N LEU A 14 21.29 -2.08 7.45
CA LEU A 14 20.50 -1.62 6.31
C LEU A 14 21.35 -0.77 5.37
N LEU A 15 21.15 -0.97 4.07
CA LEU A 15 21.86 -0.25 3.04
C LEU A 15 21.28 1.18 2.89
N ALA A 16 22.05 2.18 3.33
CA ALA A 16 21.61 3.58 3.33
C ALA A 16 21.45 4.17 1.91
N GLU A 17 22.27 3.72 0.96
CA GLU A 17 22.31 4.18 -0.43
C GLU A 17 22.70 3.03 -1.37
N HIS A 18 22.28 3.07 -2.63
CA HIS A 18 22.73 2.12 -3.65
C HIS A 18 22.77 2.76 -5.04
N SER A 19 23.58 2.18 -5.92
CA SER A 19 23.63 2.49 -7.34
C SER A 19 23.39 1.26 -8.22
N LEU A 20 22.78 0.21 -7.65
CA LEU A 20 22.47 -1.02 -8.37
C LEU A 20 21.54 -0.75 -9.57
N PRO A 21 21.71 -1.49 -10.68
CA PRO A 21 20.79 -1.40 -11.81
C PRO A 21 19.38 -1.80 -11.40
N ARG A 22 18.38 -1.24 -12.09
CA ARG A 22 16.95 -1.51 -11.83
C ARG A 22 16.41 -2.71 -12.59
N GLU A 23 17.15 -3.16 -13.58
CA GLU A 23 16.84 -4.28 -14.44
C GLU A 23 17.82 -5.43 -14.17
N GLY A 24 17.36 -6.66 -14.42
CA GLY A 24 18.14 -7.87 -14.21
C GLY A 24 17.56 -8.76 -13.11
N ASP A 25 18.22 -9.88 -12.87
CA ASP A 25 17.78 -10.83 -11.85
C ASP A 25 18.10 -10.28 -10.45
N PHE A 26 17.05 -10.02 -9.68
CA PHE A 26 17.16 -9.40 -8.36
C PHE A 26 18.06 -10.19 -7.41
N HIS A 27 17.91 -11.52 -7.39
CA HIS A 27 18.68 -12.38 -6.51
C HIS A 27 20.16 -12.38 -6.88
N ALA A 28 20.49 -12.51 -8.16
CA ALA A 28 21.86 -12.44 -8.66
C ALA A 28 22.52 -11.09 -8.35
N LEU A 29 21.80 -9.98 -8.56
CA LEU A 29 22.30 -8.63 -8.27
C LEU A 29 22.67 -8.47 -6.79
N LEU A 30 21.82 -8.94 -5.88
CA LEU A 30 22.12 -8.89 -4.45
C LEU A 30 23.32 -9.77 -4.09
N ALA A 31 23.35 -11.00 -4.61
CA ALA A 31 24.44 -11.94 -4.35
C ALA A 31 25.81 -11.41 -4.81
N GLU A 32 25.87 -10.83 -6.02
CA GLU A 32 27.09 -10.23 -6.58
C GLU A 32 27.64 -9.09 -5.69
N HIS A 33 26.76 -8.37 -5.01
CA HIS A 33 27.13 -7.22 -4.17
C HIS A 33 27.23 -7.54 -2.67
N GLY A 34 27.13 -8.83 -2.31
CA GLY A 34 27.16 -9.29 -0.91
C GLY A 34 26.03 -8.68 -0.08
N LEU A 35 24.83 -8.61 -0.67
CA LEU A 35 23.63 -8.05 -0.05
C LEU A 35 22.58 -9.13 0.16
N GLU A 36 21.74 -8.91 1.16
CA GLU A 36 20.58 -9.75 1.44
C GLU A 36 19.32 -8.88 1.48
N PRO A 37 18.14 -9.40 1.06
CA PRO A 37 16.88 -8.70 1.28
C PRO A 37 16.65 -8.48 2.78
N ALA A 38 16.33 -7.25 3.18
CA ALA A 38 16.04 -6.94 4.58
C ALA A 38 14.56 -7.18 4.90
N THR A 39 14.13 -8.45 4.81
CA THR A 39 12.75 -8.88 5.08
C THR A 39 12.36 -8.76 6.55
N ASP A 40 13.35 -8.75 7.44
CA ASP A 40 13.23 -8.47 8.87
C ASP A 40 12.85 -7.01 9.17
N ALA A 41 13.11 -6.09 8.23
CA ALA A 41 12.68 -4.69 8.32
C ALA A 41 11.25 -4.47 7.79
N LEU A 42 10.62 -5.48 7.20
CA LEU A 42 9.23 -5.41 6.72
C LEU A 42 8.25 -5.78 7.84
N VAL A 43 7.22 -4.96 7.98
CA VAL A 43 6.08 -5.23 8.84
C VAL A 43 4.88 -5.57 7.97
N HIS A 44 4.25 -6.72 8.22
CA HIS A 44 3.00 -7.08 7.55
C HIS A 44 1.87 -6.17 8.07
N PHE A 45 1.38 -5.29 7.19
CA PHE A 45 0.54 -4.16 7.58
C PHE A 45 -0.95 -4.41 7.35
N ALA A 46 -1.29 -5.02 6.21
CA ALA A 46 -2.67 -5.34 5.85
C ALA A 46 -2.73 -6.47 4.82
N HIS A 47 -3.87 -7.14 4.76
CA HIS A 47 -4.12 -8.21 3.79
C HIS A 47 -5.53 -8.04 3.23
N TRP A 48 -5.64 -7.89 1.91
CA TRP A 48 -6.89 -7.62 1.23
C TRP A 48 -7.10 -8.65 0.13
N ILE A 49 -8.25 -9.30 0.13
CA ILE A 49 -8.66 -10.20 -0.93
C ILE A 49 -9.86 -9.59 -1.64
N THR A 50 -9.74 -9.45 -2.95
CA THR A 50 -10.81 -8.93 -3.80
C THR A 50 -12.01 -9.89 -3.77
N PRO A 51 -13.26 -9.39 -3.70
CA PRO A 51 -14.45 -10.22 -3.65
C PRO A 51 -14.55 -11.22 -4.81
N GLU A 52 -15.27 -12.33 -4.59
CA GLU A 52 -15.35 -13.43 -5.56
C GLU A 52 -16.12 -13.07 -6.83
N ASP A 53 -17.05 -12.14 -6.74
CA ASP A 53 -17.92 -11.66 -7.82
C ASP A 53 -17.28 -10.57 -8.71
N MET A 54 -16.05 -10.15 -8.39
CA MET A 54 -15.32 -9.18 -9.19
C MET A 54 -14.59 -9.86 -10.37
N PRO A 55 -14.64 -9.29 -11.59
CA PRO A 55 -14.05 -9.90 -12.79
C PRO A 55 -12.52 -10.00 -12.72
N LYS A 56 -11.86 -9.15 -11.93
CA LYS A 56 -10.43 -9.21 -11.64
C LYS A 56 -10.25 -9.37 -10.14
N ARG A 57 -9.52 -10.40 -9.74
CA ARG A 57 -9.29 -10.74 -8.33
C ARG A 57 -7.82 -10.67 -7.97
N PHE A 58 -7.55 -10.10 -6.81
CA PHE A 58 -6.22 -10.05 -6.23
C PHE A 58 -6.26 -10.51 -4.78
N ASP A 59 -5.21 -11.22 -4.40
CA ASP A 59 -4.83 -11.49 -3.02
C ASP A 59 -3.61 -10.61 -2.73
N THR A 60 -3.82 -9.51 -2.00
CA THR A 60 -2.84 -8.42 -1.86
C THR A 60 -2.40 -8.28 -0.42
N HIS A 61 -1.13 -8.58 -0.18
CA HIS A 61 -0.44 -8.30 1.08
C HIS A 61 0.25 -6.94 1.01
N PHE A 62 0.00 -6.11 2.01
CA PHE A 62 0.65 -4.81 2.20
C PHE A 62 1.71 -4.94 3.27
N PHE A 63 2.90 -4.45 2.96
CA PHE A 63 4.00 -4.34 3.89
C PHE A 63 4.38 -2.88 4.10
N ALA A 64 4.86 -2.55 5.29
CA ALA A 64 5.37 -1.24 5.63
C ALA A 64 6.80 -1.36 6.18
N ALA A 65 7.63 -0.38 5.88
CA ALA A 65 9.00 -0.28 6.38
C ALA A 65 9.44 1.19 6.42
N HIS A 66 10.49 1.47 7.19
CA HIS A 66 11.20 2.72 7.05
C HIS A 66 11.97 2.74 5.73
N ALA A 67 11.81 3.82 4.97
CA ALA A 67 12.66 4.06 3.81
C ALA A 67 14.11 4.31 4.27
N PRO A 68 15.11 3.74 3.60
CA PRO A 68 16.51 4.07 3.87
C PRO A 68 16.77 5.57 3.68
N ALA A 69 17.46 6.20 4.64
CA ALA A 69 17.50 7.65 4.79
C ALA A 69 18.05 8.44 3.59
N GLN A 70 18.90 7.82 2.76
CA GLN A 70 19.58 8.50 1.65
C GLN A 70 19.12 8.01 0.27
N GLN A 71 18.16 7.09 0.21
CA GLN A 71 17.59 6.66 -1.06
C GLN A 71 16.43 7.57 -1.44
N ILE A 72 16.58 8.28 -2.57
CA ILE A 72 15.54 9.12 -3.14
C ILE A 72 14.79 8.28 -4.18
N GLY A 73 13.50 8.08 -3.95
CA GLY A 73 12.66 7.34 -4.89
C GLY A 73 12.58 8.06 -6.23
N SER A 74 12.74 7.33 -7.33
CA SER A 74 12.52 7.85 -8.68
C SER A 74 11.88 6.77 -9.54
N HIS A 75 10.92 7.16 -10.38
CA HIS A 75 10.14 6.25 -11.22
C HIS A 75 10.89 5.85 -12.50
N ASP A 76 10.52 4.72 -13.10
CA ASP A 76 11.04 4.22 -14.37
C ASP A 76 10.41 4.90 -15.60
N GLY A 77 9.33 5.68 -15.41
CA GLY A 77 8.65 6.43 -16.46
C GLY A 77 7.71 5.61 -17.35
N GLY A 78 7.47 4.33 -17.03
CA GLY A 78 6.57 3.44 -17.76
C GLY A 78 5.16 3.41 -17.17
N GLU A 79 4.97 2.69 -16.06
CA GLU A 79 3.65 2.47 -15.45
C GLU A 79 3.34 3.46 -14.32
N ALA A 80 4.36 4.04 -13.69
CA ALA A 80 4.25 5.08 -12.68
C ALA A 80 4.75 6.43 -13.22
N VAL A 81 3.84 7.39 -13.35
CA VAL A 81 4.13 8.73 -13.92
C VAL A 81 4.65 9.75 -12.90
N GLU A 82 4.50 9.48 -11.60
CA GLU A 82 4.93 10.35 -10.51
C GLU A 82 5.24 9.51 -9.27
N SER A 83 6.33 9.82 -8.56
CA SER A 83 6.63 9.29 -7.22
C SER A 83 6.79 10.47 -6.29
N LEU A 84 6.02 10.51 -5.20
CA LEU A 84 6.14 11.57 -4.21
C LEU A 84 6.08 11.05 -2.78
N TRP A 85 6.81 11.73 -1.91
CA TRP A 85 6.67 11.59 -0.47
C TRP A 85 5.54 12.52 0.01
N ILE A 86 4.45 11.94 0.50
CA ILE A 86 3.27 12.67 0.96
C ILE A 86 2.82 12.17 2.32
N HIS A 87 2.34 13.09 3.16
CA HIS A 87 1.70 12.72 4.41
C HIS A 87 0.40 11.94 4.13
N PRO A 88 0.12 10.81 4.79
CA PRO A 88 -1.05 9.97 4.48
C PRO A 88 -2.39 10.72 4.53
N ALA A 89 -2.58 11.58 5.54
CA ALA A 89 -3.80 12.41 5.65
C ALA A 89 -3.95 13.34 4.44
N ARG A 90 -2.85 13.94 3.97
CA ARG A 90 -2.85 14.85 2.84
C ARG A 90 -3.21 14.13 1.54
N ALA A 91 -2.69 12.92 1.33
CA ALA A 91 -3.04 12.11 0.17
C ALA A 91 -4.55 11.80 0.11
N VAL A 92 -5.18 11.58 1.27
CA VAL A 92 -6.63 11.37 1.35
C VAL A 92 -7.40 12.66 1.10
N GLU A 93 -6.99 13.79 1.68
CA GLU A 93 -7.59 15.10 1.40
C GLU A 93 -7.55 15.45 -0.10
N GLU A 94 -6.41 15.24 -0.76
CA GLU A 94 -6.25 15.49 -2.20
C GLU A 94 -7.14 14.57 -3.03
N ALA A 95 -7.35 13.32 -2.58
CA ALA A 95 -8.29 12.41 -3.23
C ALA A 95 -9.75 12.84 -3.03
N ASP A 96 -10.12 13.29 -1.83
CA ASP A 96 -11.45 13.80 -1.52
C ASP A 96 -11.75 15.10 -2.29
N ALA A 97 -10.72 15.90 -2.58
CA ALA A 97 -10.78 17.08 -3.46
C ALA A 97 -10.75 16.73 -4.97
N GLY A 98 -10.67 15.45 -5.34
CA GLY A 98 -10.62 14.99 -6.74
C GLY A 98 -9.29 15.25 -7.46
N GLN A 99 -8.25 15.64 -6.72
CA GLN A 99 -6.90 15.88 -7.27
C GLN A 99 -6.10 14.59 -7.46
N ARG A 100 -6.47 13.52 -6.74
CA ARG A 100 -5.88 12.19 -6.86
C ARG A 100 -6.94 11.11 -6.89
N THR A 101 -6.64 9.98 -7.52
CA THR A 101 -7.49 8.78 -7.46
C THR A 101 -6.85 7.77 -6.53
N LEU A 102 -7.59 7.34 -5.51
CA LEU A 102 -7.17 6.27 -4.61
C LEU A 102 -8.15 5.10 -4.73
N VAL A 103 -7.60 3.90 -4.93
CA VAL A 103 -8.39 2.67 -4.76
C VAL A 103 -8.76 2.50 -3.28
N PHE A 104 -9.87 1.81 -3.01
CA PHE A 104 -10.47 1.74 -1.68
C PHE A 104 -9.51 1.21 -0.59
N ALA A 105 -8.79 0.12 -0.88
CA ALA A 105 -7.81 -0.46 0.05
C ALA A 105 -6.69 0.54 0.37
N THR A 106 -6.13 1.22 -0.65
CA THR A 106 -5.10 2.26 -0.45
C THR A 106 -5.62 3.41 0.39
N ARG A 107 -6.85 3.90 0.13
CA ARG A 107 -7.46 4.98 0.93
C ARG A 107 -7.57 4.58 2.41
N LEU A 108 -8.05 3.38 2.71
CA LEU A 108 -8.18 2.91 4.09
C LEU A 108 -6.83 2.66 4.76
N ASN A 109 -5.84 2.14 4.03
CA ASN A 109 -4.48 2.00 4.53
C ASN A 109 -3.85 3.37 4.87
N LEU A 110 -4.03 4.39 4.02
CA LEU A 110 -3.58 5.75 4.29
C LEU A 110 -4.28 6.36 5.51
N LEU A 111 -5.60 6.18 5.65
CA LEU A 111 -6.33 6.62 6.84
C LEU A 111 -5.90 5.90 8.12
N LYS A 112 -5.55 4.62 8.04
CA LYS A 112 -5.00 3.86 9.17
C LYS A 112 -3.62 4.42 9.57
N LEU A 113 -2.75 4.68 8.60
CA LEU A 113 -1.43 5.30 8.84
C LEU A 113 -1.54 6.73 9.39
N ALA A 114 -2.52 7.51 8.92
CA ALA A 114 -2.75 8.89 9.34
C ALA A 114 -3.11 9.05 10.83
N ARG A 115 -3.36 7.96 11.55
CA ARG A 115 -3.62 7.96 13.00
C ARG A 115 -2.35 8.14 13.83
N PHE A 116 -1.20 7.89 13.23
CA PHE A 116 0.10 7.93 13.90
C PHE A 116 0.85 9.20 13.52
N THR A 117 1.63 9.75 14.45
CA THR A 117 2.42 10.96 14.21
C THR A 117 3.74 10.64 13.50
N THR A 118 4.28 9.44 13.72
CA THR A 118 5.56 9.02 13.13
C THR A 118 5.46 7.63 12.50
N ALA A 119 6.32 7.36 11.52
CA ALA A 119 6.44 6.03 10.94
C ALA A 119 6.83 4.97 11.98
N ALA A 120 7.70 5.32 12.94
CA ALA A 120 8.10 4.40 14.01
C ALA A 120 6.90 3.97 14.87
N GLN A 121 6.02 4.91 15.23
CA GLN A 121 4.77 4.59 15.93
C GLN A 121 3.87 3.68 15.07
N ALA A 122 3.69 4.03 13.79
CA ALA A 122 2.85 3.24 12.90
C ALA A 122 3.33 1.78 12.77
N LEU A 123 4.64 1.57 12.65
CA LEU A 123 5.23 0.24 12.55
C LEU A 123 5.17 -0.54 13.88
N ALA A 124 5.37 0.13 15.01
CA ALA A 124 5.30 -0.50 16.34
C ALA A 124 3.88 -0.95 16.71
N GLU A 125 2.86 -0.23 16.25
CA GLU A 125 1.44 -0.50 16.52
C GLU A 125 0.83 -1.52 15.53
N CYS A 126 1.62 -2.07 14.62
CA CYS A 126 1.18 -3.15 13.74
C CYS A 126 1.07 -4.47 14.50
N GLY A 127 -0.16 -4.84 14.84
CA GLY A 127 -0.50 -6.16 15.39
C GLY A 127 -0.76 -7.22 14.30
N PRO A 128 -1.27 -8.40 14.71
CA PRO A 128 -1.71 -9.44 13.77
C PRO A 128 -2.67 -8.91 12.71
N VAL A 129 -2.43 -9.27 11.45
CA VAL A 129 -3.24 -8.83 10.31
C VAL A 129 -4.48 -9.68 10.17
N VAL A 130 -5.65 -9.04 10.17
CA VAL A 130 -6.92 -9.66 9.77
C VAL A 130 -7.11 -9.48 8.28
N THR A 131 -7.37 -10.58 7.56
CA THR A 131 -7.69 -10.55 6.14
C THR A 131 -9.01 -9.82 5.90
N VAL A 132 -8.97 -8.77 5.08
CA VAL A 132 -10.16 -8.04 4.64
C VAL A 132 -10.69 -8.62 3.35
N ARG A 133 -11.95 -9.07 3.38
CA ARG A 133 -12.75 -9.42 2.21
C ARG A 133 -13.89 -8.40 2.13
N PRO A 134 -13.78 -7.36 1.28
CA PRO A 134 -14.77 -6.30 1.24
C PRO A 134 -16.13 -6.80 0.75
N GLU A 135 -17.21 -6.47 1.44
CA GLU A 135 -18.56 -6.84 1.02
C GLU A 135 -19.30 -5.61 0.50
N PRO A 136 -19.37 -5.37 -0.82
CA PRO A 136 -20.15 -4.27 -1.36
C PRO A 136 -21.65 -4.52 -1.19
N PHE A 137 -22.40 -3.47 -0.81
CA PHE A 137 -23.86 -3.50 -0.77
C PHE A 137 -24.44 -2.12 -1.11
N SER A 138 -25.75 -2.04 -1.37
CA SER A 138 -26.45 -0.79 -1.68
C SER A 138 -27.73 -0.64 -0.87
N ASP A 139 -28.10 0.59 -0.55
CA ASP A 139 -29.37 0.97 0.06
C ASP A 139 -29.91 2.27 -0.58
N GLU A 140 -30.97 2.85 0.01
CA GLU A 140 -31.57 4.11 -0.45
C GLU A 140 -30.63 5.33 -0.36
N HIS A 141 -29.57 5.24 0.45
CA HIS A 141 -28.59 6.31 0.67
C HIS A 141 -27.33 6.16 -0.19
N GLY A 142 -27.15 5.02 -0.86
CA GLY A 142 -26.13 4.83 -1.87
C GLY A 142 -25.42 3.47 -1.81
N ARG A 143 -24.13 3.48 -2.19
CA ARG A 143 -23.28 2.28 -2.21
C ARG A 143 -22.32 2.29 -1.04
N TRP A 144 -22.17 1.13 -0.44
CA TRP A 144 -21.41 0.92 0.78
C TRP A 144 -20.53 -0.31 0.65
N ILE A 145 -19.51 -0.36 1.48
CA ILE A 145 -18.59 -1.50 1.59
C ILE A 145 -18.51 -1.86 3.07
N ARG A 146 -18.77 -3.13 3.37
CA ARG A 146 -18.57 -3.69 4.71
C ARG A 146 -17.23 -4.41 4.80
N ILE A 147 -16.55 -4.24 5.94
CA ILE A 147 -15.30 -4.93 6.27
C ILE A 147 -15.32 -5.37 7.76
N PRO A 148 -14.49 -6.35 8.15
CA PRO A 148 -14.37 -6.76 9.55
C PRO A 148 -13.89 -5.61 10.45
N VAL A 149 -14.49 -5.43 11.63
CA VAL A 149 -14.08 -4.36 12.58
C VAL A 149 -12.69 -4.64 13.13
N GLU A 150 -12.34 -5.91 13.28
CA GLU A 150 -11.09 -6.45 13.81
C GLU A 150 -9.90 -6.09 12.92
N ALA A 151 -10.15 -5.78 11.64
CA ALA A 151 -9.12 -5.27 10.73
C ALA A 151 -8.60 -3.87 11.11
N GLY A 152 -9.26 -3.20 12.08
CA GLY A 152 -8.73 -2.02 12.75
C GLY A 152 -8.86 -0.74 11.95
N TYR A 153 -9.79 -0.67 10.98
CA TYR A 153 -10.05 0.52 10.18
C TYR A 153 -11.04 1.51 10.82
N GLY A 154 -11.40 1.32 12.10
CA GLY A 154 -12.19 2.28 12.89
C GLY A 154 -13.69 2.32 12.56
N GLY A 155 -14.18 1.28 11.87
CA GLY A 155 -15.57 1.13 11.49
C GLY A 155 -15.76 -0.17 10.70
N THR A 156 -17.02 -0.53 10.46
CA THR A 156 -17.40 -1.73 9.69
C THR A 156 -18.01 -1.39 8.33
N VAL A 157 -18.55 -0.18 8.16
CA VAL A 157 -19.25 0.23 6.95
C VAL A 157 -18.69 1.55 6.47
N PHE A 158 -18.30 1.59 5.20
CA PHE A 158 -17.67 2.74 4.56
C PHE A 158 -18.38 3.05 3.25
N LYS A 159 -18.44 4.33 2.88
CA LYS A 159 -18.99 4.73 1.59
C LYS A 159 -18.12 4.17 0.45
N GLY A 160 -18.74 3.52 -0.53
CA GLY A 160 -18.02 3.00 -1.69
C GLY A 160 -17.52 4.15 -2.58
N VAL A 161 -16.26 4.05 -3.04
CA VAL A 161 -15.62 5.06 -3.91
C VAL A 161 -15.56 4.50 -5.35
N GLY A 162 -16.10 5.22 -6.33
CA GLY A 162 -16.03 4.82 -7.75
C GLY A 162 -17.18 5.34 -8.63
N ARG A 163 -17.02 5.31 -9.97
CA ARG A 163 -18.09 5.66 -10.94
C ARG A 163 -19.31 4.72 -10.79
N PRO A 164 -20.53 5.15 -11.14
CA PRO A 164 -21.67 4.24 -11.22
C PRO A 164 -21.34 3.08 -12.17
N MET A 165 -21.72 1.85 -11.79
CA MET A 165 -21.76 0.76 -12.75
C MET A 165 -22.78 1.15 -13.83
N LYS A 166 -22.40 1.04 -15.11
CA LYS A 166 -23.40 1.10 -16.17
C LYS A 166 -24.41 -0.03 -15.91
N PRO A 167 -25.72 0.22 -16.05
CA PRO A 167 -26.70 -0.86 -16.07
C PRO A 167 -26.26 -1.91 -17.08
N ILE A 168 -26.32 -3.18 -16.68
CA ILE A 168 -26.18 -4.27 -17.64
C ILE A 168 -27.46 -4.24 -18.47
N GLY A 169 -27.36 -3.78 -19.72
CA GLY A 169 -28.46 -3.72 -20.68
C GLY A 169 -28.92 -2.29 -20.98
N SER A 170 -28.35 -1.72 -22.04
CA SER A 170 -28.95 -0.67 -22.88
C SER A 170 -28.62 -0.99 -24.32
#